data_AF-A0A5J4E3D0-F1
#
_entry.id   AF-A0A5J4E3D0-F1
#
_cell.length_a   1.000
_cell.length_b   1.000
_cell.length_c   1.000
_cell.angle_alpha   90.00
_cell.angle_beta   90.00
_cell.angle_gamma   90.00
#
_symmetry.space_group_name_H-M   'P 1'
#
loop_
_entity.id
_entity.type
_entity.pdbx_description
1 polymer ?
#
loop_
_entity_poly.entity_id
_entity_poly.type
_entity_poly.pdbx_seq_one_letter_code
_entity_poly.pdbx_strand_id
1 'polypeptide(L)'
;MLIDLPVDMVVEATGLADPAAIHAEAALASGKHVAMVTKEADSIVGPLFSVRARAAGLVYTPVDGDQPSLLMQLVAWARLIGLDVICAGKSSEYDFIYDAERQTITNRGREVKVDGFDAVWDRGSAPVQHLTEARVAALSMFQQRTVPDMVELCLVANACDLAPDCPFFHAPFARTIEIADIFALQEDDGLLRSAGAIDVVNLLRRSDEASLAGGVFVIVRCEDAKSWEVLRAKGHIVSRSGKTAMIYRPSHLLGVESATTMLRATLEGQSSGPSDVRPRFDVVGITQKTLQAGTRLAALGHHREIDGIAPMTVPARAHRSGNPTPYYLLSGCELNVTAKSGTIITKEMLTFQAGSKLLALRNEMDAHFALS
;
A
#
# COMPACT_ATOMS: atom_id res chain seq x y z
N MET A 1 26.63 -19.78 2.43
CA MET A 1 25.55 -18.78 2.51
C MET A 1 24.21 -19.47 2.20
N LEU A 2 23.05 -18.89 2.56
CA LEU A 2 21.73 -19.47 2.22
C LEU A 2 21.62 -19.81 0.72
N ILE A 3 22.28 -19.01 -0.11
CA ILE A 3 22.32 -19.16 -1.57
C ILE A 3 23.02 -20.44 -2.06
N ASP A 4 23.89 -21.04 -1.25
CA ASP A 4 24.64 -22.25 -1.61
C ASP A 4 23.87 -23.54 -1.25
N LEU A 5 22.73 -23.40 -0.57
CA LEU A 5 21.91 -24.54 -0.18
C LEU A 5 21.10 -25.08 -1.37
N PRO A 6 20.76 -26.39 -1.38
CA PRO A 6 19.95 -27.02 -2.41
C PRO A 6 18.46 -26.69 -2.23
N VAL A 7 18.14 -25.41 -2.30
CA VAL A 7 16.77 -24.88 -2.23
C VAL A 7 16.38 -24.24 -3.56
N ASP A 8 15.10 -24.35 -3.93
CA ASP A 8 14.56 -23.79 -5.18
C ASP A 8 14.24 -22.29 -5.07
N MET A 9 13.91 -21.83 -3.85
CA MET A 9 13.41 -20.49 -3.61
C MET A 9 13.99 -19.87 -2.34
N VAL A 10 14.20 -18.55 -2.37
CA VAL A 10 14.54 -17.72 -1.22
C VAL A 10 13.34 -16.85 -0.86
N VAL A 11 12.91 -16.91 0.40
CA VAL A 11 11.92 -15.97 0.97
C VAL A 11 12.68 -14.87 1.69
N GLU A 12 12.63 -13.66 1.15
CA GLU A 12 13.30 -12.50 1.72
C GLU A 12 12.31 -11.76 2.63
N ALA A 13 12.53 -11.84 3.94
CA ALA A 13 11.64 -11.29 4.97
C ALA A 13 12.40 -10.56 6.08
N THR A 14 13.53 -9.93 5.76
CA THR A 14 14.33 -9.21 6.78
C THR A 14 13.73 -7.86 7.16
N GLY A 15 12.85 -7.30 6.32
CA GLY A 15 12.30 -5.95 6.50
C GLY A 15 13.37 -4.87 6.37
N LEU A 16 14.51 -5.15 5.72
CA LEU A 16 15.63 -4.23 5.52
C LEU A 16 15.91 -4.05 4.04
N ALA A 17 15.67 -2.86 3.51
CA ALA A 17 15.65 -2.62 2.07
C ALA A 17 16.99 -2.95 1.36
N ASP A 18 18.13 -2.46 1.87
CA ASP A 18 19.43 -2.69 1.21
C ASP A 18 19.90 -4.16 1.30
N PRO A 19 19.86 -4.83 2.49
CA PRO A 19 20.09 -6.27 2.59
C PRO A 19 19.16 -7.10 1.70
N ALA A 20 17.87 -6.78 1.65
CA ALA A 20 16.91 -7.50 0.81
C ALA A 20 17.25 -7.43 -0.69
N ALA A 21 17.72 -6.27 -1.16
CA ALA A 21 18.19 -6.11 -2.53
C ALA A 21 19.45 -6.95 -2.82
N ILE A 22 20.38 -7.05 -1.85
CA ILE A 22 21.55 -7.93 -1.95
C ILE A 22 21.12 -9.40 -2.03
N HIS A 23 20.21 -9.82 -1.13
CA HIS A 23 19.70 -11.19 -1.07
C HIS A 23 18.99 -11.58 -2.37
N ALA A 24 18.11 -10.72 -2.89
CA ALA A 24 17.35 -10.97 -4.10
C ALA A 24 18.26 -11.07 -5.34
N GLU A 25 19.25 -10.18 -5.47
CA GLU A 25 20.18 -10.27 -6.60
C GLU A 25 21.02 -11.55 -6.53
N ALA A 26 21.57 -11.90 -5.36
CA ALA A 26 22.33 -13.13 -5.19
C ALA A 26 21.48 -14.39 -5.46
N ALA A 27 20.22 -14.38 -5.01
CA ALA A 27 19.23 -15.42 -5.27
C ALA A 27 19.03 -15.67 -6.76
N LEU A 28 18.66 -14.63 -7.50
CA LEU A 28 18.39 -14.72 -8.94
C LEU A 28 19.66 -15.09 -9.72
N ALA A 29 20.82 -14.53 -9.35
CA ALA A 29 22.09 -14.83 -9.99
C ALA A 29 22.52 -16.30 -9.84
N SER A 30 22.04 -16.98 -8.79
CA SER A 30 22.34 -18.40 -8.54
C SER A 30 21.22 -19.33 -8.96
N GLY A 31 20.29 -18.87 -9.80
CA GLY A 31 19.24 -19.71 -10.37
C GLY A 31 18.10 -20.03 -9.40
N LYS A 32 17.82 -19.18 -8.41
CA LYS A 32 16.76 -19.41 -7.41
C LYS A 32 15.60 -18.44 -7.57
N HIS A 33 14.38 -18.93 -7.36
CA HIS A 33 13.19 -18.08 -7.25
C HIS A 33 13.27 -17.18 -6.01
N VAL A 34 12.55 -16.05 -6.02
CA VAL A 34 12.52 -15.10 -4.91
C VAL A 34 11.07 -14.73 -4.56
N ALA A 35 10.71 -14.91 -3.29
CA ALA A 35 9.51 -14.38 -2.69
C ALA A 35 9.92 -13.16 -1.87
N MET A 36 9.47 -11.97 -2.27
CA MET A 36 9.83 -10.72 -1.61
C MET A 36 8.74 -10.32 -0.63
N VAL A 37 9.01 -10.51 0.67
CA VAL A 37 8.15 -10.01 1.77
C VAL A 37 8.60 -8.60 2.19
N THR A 38 9.87 -8.26 2.01
CA THR A 38 10.40 -6.91 2.30
C THR A 38 9.93 -5.91 1.23
N LYS A 39 8.71 -5.41 1.42
CA LYS A 39 8.06 -4.36 0.62
C LYS A 39 8.92 -3.12 0.44
N GLU A 40 9.80 -2.83 1.39
CA GLU A 40 10.72 -1.69 1.35
C GLU A 40 11.74 -1.79 0.20
N ALA A 41 12.21 -2.99 -0.13
CA ALA A 41 13.06 -3.20 -1.30
C ALA A 41 12.23 -3.30 -2.57
N ASP A 42 11.10 -4.01 -2.51
CA ASP A 42 10.21 -4.23 -3.66
C ASP A 42 9.72 -2.89 -4.23
N SER A 43 9.39 -1.92 -3.37
CA SER A 43 8.91 -0.61 -3.81
C SER A 43 9.97 0.24 -4.50
N ILE A 44 11.25 -0.12 -4.40
CA ILE A 44 12.37 0.66 -4.95
C ILE A 44 12.95 -0.02 -6.19
N VAL A 45 13.07 -1.36 -6.19
CA VAL A 45 13.77 -2.13 -7.22
C VAL A 45 13.03 -3.39 -7.69
N GLY A 46 11.82 -3.65 -7.17
CA GLY A 46 10.98 -4.79 -7.53
C GLY A 46 10.78 -4.99 -9.05
N PRO A 47 10.41 -3.94 -9.81
CA PRO A 47 10.25 -4.06 -11.26
C PRO A 47 11.51 -4.57 -11.99
N LEU A 48 12.71 -4.14 -11.56
CA LEU A 48 13.98 -4.63 -12.13
C LEU A 48 14.16 -6.13 -11.87
N PHE A 49 13.91 -6.58 -10.64
CA PHE A 49 14.02 -8.00 -10.31
C PHE A 49 12.96 -8.86 -11.00
N SER A 50 11.75 -8.33 -11.17
CA SER A 50 10.68 -8.96 -11.96
C SER A 50 11.14 -9.23 -13.40
N VAL A 51 11.79 -8.24 -14.05
CA VAL A 51 12.36 -8.40 -15.39
C VAL A 51 13.50 -9.42 -15.41
N ARG A 52 14.47 -9.30 -14.48
CA ARG A 52 15.63 -10.18 -14.41
C ARG A 52 15.23 -11.64 -14.17
N ALA A 53 14.27 -11.88 -13.28
CA ALA A 53 13.77 -13.22 -12.99
C ALA A 53 13.14 -13.84 -14.25
N ARG A 54 12.26 -13.12 -14.94
CA ARG A 54 11.66 -13.60 -16.20
C ARG A 54 12.70 -13.92 -17.27
N ALA A 55 13.72 -13.06 -17.43
CA ALA A 55 14.80 -13.29 -18.40
C ALA A 55 15.62 -14.55 -18.09
N ALA A 56 15.71 -14.93 -16.82
CA ALA A 56 16.41 -16.13 -16.36
C ALA A 56 15.51 -17.38 -16.26
N GLY A 57 14.23 -17.30 -16.62
CA GLY A 57 13.26 -18.39 -16.41
C GLY A 57 12.92 -18.63 -14.94
N LEU A 58 13.15 -17.65 -14.07
CA LEU A 58 12.88 -17.67 -12.64
C LEU A 58 11.63 -16.83 -12.30
N VAL A 59 11.18 -16.94 -11.05
CA VAL A 59 10.04 -16.20 -10.51
C VAL A 59 10.53 -15.26 -9.42
N TYR A 60 10.22 -13.98 -9.57
CA TYR A 60 10.25 -12.98 -8.50
C TYR A 60 8.80 -12.58 -8.23
N THR A 61 8.36 -12.72 -6.98
CA THR A 61 6.93 -12.62 -6.66
C THR A 61 6.66 -11.93 -5.33
N PRO A 62 5.57 -11.15 -5.21
CA PRO A 62 4.98 -10.86 -3.91
C PRO A 62 4.48 -12.15 -3.25
N VAL A 63 4.16 -12.07 -1.96
CA VAL A 63 3.87 -13.25 -1.13
C VAL A 63 2.44 -13.22 -0.62
N ASP A 64 1.73 -14.33 -0.78
CA ASP A 64 0.40 -14.54 -0.23
C ASP A 64 0.43 -14.45 1.29
N GLY A 65 -0.64 -13.90 1.85
CA GLY A 65 -0.69 -13.49 3.25
C GLY A 65 -0.24 -12.06 3.49
N ASP A 66 0.45 -11.43 2.54
CA ASP A 66 0.63 -9.98 2.53
C ASP A 66 -0.43 -9.30 1.64
N GLN A 67 -0.88 -8.11 2.06
CA GLN A 67 -2.00 -7.41 1.42
C GLN A 67 -1.75 -7.07 -0.07
N PRO A 68 -0.53 -6.70 -0.52
CA PRO A 68 -0.26 -6.47 -1.94
C PRO A 68 -0.59 -7.69 -2.82
N SER A 69 -0.11 -8.88 -2.46
CA SER A 69 -0.35 -10.11 -3.24
C SER A 69 -1.84 -10.41 -3.32
N LEU A 70 -2.54 -10.31 -2.20
CA LEU A 70 -3.97 -10.61 -2.10
C LEU A 70 -4.81 -9.61 -2.90
N LEU A 71 -4.47 -8.32 -2.84
CA LEU A 71 -5.17 -7.28 -3.58
C LEU A 71 -4.93 -7.40 -5.09
N MET A 72 -3.69 -7.67 -5.51
CA MET A 72 -3.38 -7.91 -6.92
C MET A 72 -4.20 -9.07 -7.50
N GLN A 73 -4.32 -10.17 -6.74
CA GLN A 73 -5.13 -11.32 -7.15
C GLN A 73 -6.63 -11.01 -7.17
N LEU A 74 -7.13 -10.24 -6.19
CA LEU A 74 -8.53 -9.83 -6.17
C LEU A 74 -8.88 -8.92 -7.37
N VAL A 75 -7.98 -7.99 -7.73
CA VAL A 75 -8.12 -7.15 -8.92
C VAL A 75 -8.08 -8.00 -10.20
N ALA A 76 -7.12 -8.91 -10.30
CA ALA A 76 -7.01 -9.81 -11.46
C ALA A 76 -8.27 -10.68 -11.62
N TRP A 77 -8.77 -11.26 -10.53
CA TRP A 77 -10.01 -12.04 -10.52
C TRP A 77 -11.23 -11.20 -10.92
N ALA A 78 -11.41 -10.02 -10.34
CA ALA A 78 -12.56 -9.16 -10.64
C ALA A 78 -12.61 -8.81 -12.13
N ARG A 79 -11.47 -8.42 -12.71
CA ARG A 79 -11.35 -8.14 -14.15
C ARG A 79 -11.57 -9.38 -15.01
N LEU A 80 -11.05 -10.54 -14.58
CA LEU A 80 -11.22 -11.81 -15.31
C LEU A 80 -12.69 -12.19 -15.48
N ILE A 81 -13.52 -11.95 -14.46
CA ILE A 81 -14.96 -12.22 -14.52
C ILE A 81 -15.78 -11.06 -15.11
N GLY A 82 -15.12 -10.03 -15.64
CA GLY A 82 -15.77 -8.92 -16.36
C GLY A 82 -16.29 -7.79 -15.48
N LEU A 83 -15.86 -7.67 -14.22
CA LEU A 83 -16.23 -6.54 -13.37
C LEU A 83 -15.33 -5.33 -13.64
N ASP A 84 -15.94 -4.15 -13.78
CA ASP A 84 -15.26 -2.87 -13.88
C ASP A 84 -14.80 -2.40 -12.49
N VAL A 85 -13.49 -2.34 -12.26
CA VAL A 85 -12.87 -1.98 -10.98
C VAL A 85 -12.73 -0.46 -10.89
N ILE A 86 -13.56 0.16 -10.04
CA ILE A 86 -13.53 1.59 -9.74
C ILE A 86 -12.40 1.94 -8.78
N CYS A 87 -12.20 1.09 -7.76
CA CYS A 87 -11.16 1.27 -6.76
C CYS A 87 -10.66 -0.09 -6.27
N ALA A 88 -9.38 -0.18 -5.94
CA ALA A 88 -8.79 -1.32 -5.23
C ALA A 88 -8.10 -0.79 -3.97
N GLY A 89 -8.30 -1.45 -2.83
CA GLY A 89 -7.73 -0.94 -1.59
C GLY A 89 -7.52 -2.00 -0.53
N LYS A 90 -6.93 -1.55 0.57
CA LYS A 90 -6.69 -2.35 1.77
C LYS A 90 -7.23 -1.64 3.01
N SER A 91 -7.51 -2.37 4.07
CA SER A 91 -7.56 -1.72 5.39
C SER A 91 -6.14 -1.36 5.81
N SER A 92 -5.98 -0.28 6.57
CA SER A 92 -4.76 -0.09 7.35
C SER A 92 -4.55 -1.27 8.31
N GLU A 93 -3.33 -1.43 8.82
CA GLU A 93 -2.90 -2.59 9.61
C GLU A 93 -3.74 -2.82 10.88
N TYR A 94 -4.31 -1.76 11.46
CA TYR A 94 -5.03 -1.84 12.73
C TYR A 94 -6.38 -1.12 12.68
N ASP A 95 -7.37 -1.73 13.33
CA ASP A 95 -8.69 -1.13 13.50
C ASP A 95 -8.69 0.03 14.50
N PHE A 96 -9.69 0.88 14.35
CA PHE A 96 -10.11 1.91 15.30
C PHE A 96 -11.39 1.43 15.97
N ILE A 97 -11.22 0.85 17.17
CA ILE A 97 -12.31 0.21 17.91
C ILE A 97 -13.03 1.26 18.75
N TYR A 98 -14.28 1.57 18.40
CA TYR A 98 -15.11 2.53 19.10
C TYR A 98 -15.94 1.88 20.21
N ASP A 99 -15.88 2.47 21.39
CA ASP A 99 -16.74 2.17 22.54
C ASP A 99 -17.66 3.38 22.79
N ALA A 100 -18.94 3.20 22.46
CA ALA A 100 -19.94 4.28 22.57
C ALA A 100 -20.29 4.60 24.04
N GLU A 101 -20.28 3.62 24.94
CA GLU A 101 -20.58 3.89 26.36
C GLU A 101 -19.46 4.71 27.01
N ARG A 102 -18.22 4.36 26.69
CA ARG A 102 -17.03 5.03 27.22
C ARG A 102 -16.64 6.25 26.41
N GLN A 103 -17.22 6.44 25.22
CA GLN A 103 -16.82 7.46 24.24
C GLN A 103 -15.32 7.42 23.98
N THR A 104 -14.78 6.23 23.72
CA THR A 104 -13.35 6.02 23.46
C THR A 104 -13.12 5.32 22.14
N ILE A 105 -11.97 5.62 21.52
CA ILE A 105 -11.42 4.82 20.43
C ILE A 105 -10.11 4.19 20.88
N THR A 106 -10.00 2.89 20.67
CA THR A 106 -8.74 2.15 20.84
C THR A 106 -8.12 1.83 19.49
N ASN A 107 -6.87 2.23 19.32
CA ASN A 107 -6.02 1.84 18.19
C ASN A 107 -4.63 1.49 18.71
N ARG A 108 -4.12 0.32 18.34
CA ARG A 108 -2.79 -0.18 18.78
C ARG A 108 -2.59 -0.14 20.31
N GLY A 109 -3.62 -0.49 21.06
CA GLY A 109 -3.61 -0.48 22.54
C GLY A 109 -3.65 0.92 23.17
N ARG A 110 -3.64 2.00 22.37
CA ARG A 110 -3.85 3.37 22.83
C ARG A 110 -5.35 3.67 22.81
N GLU A 111 -5.92 3.86 24.00
CA GLU A 111 -7.29 4.31 24.18
C GLU A 111 -7.32 5.85 24.30
N VAL A 112 -8.20 6.50 23.55
CA VAL A 112 -8.38 7.96 23.57
C VAL A 112 -9.85 8.31 23.68
N LYS A 113 -10.18 9.30 24.52
CA LYS A 113 -11.52 9.86 24.64
C LYS A 113 -11.88 10.66 23.37
N VAL A 114 -13.05 10.39 22.81
CA VAL A 114 -13.59 11.01 21.59
C VAL A 114 -15.03 11.46 21.83
N ASP A 115 -15.19 12.51 22.65
CA ASP A 115 -16.50 13.01 23.04
C ASP A 115 -17.33 13.46 21.82
N GLY A 116 -18.57 12.98 21.74
CA GLY A 116 -19.50 13.33 20.65
C GLY A 116 -19.25 12.58 19.35
N PHE A 117 -18.39 11.54 19.34
CA PHE A 117 -18.10 10.77 18.14
C PHE A 117 -19.33 10.03 17.57
N ASP A 118 -20.36 9.77 18.40
CA ASP A 118 -21.65 9.22 17.96
C ASP A 118 -22.27 10.03 16.81
N ALA A 119 -22.07 11.36 16.79
CA ALA A 119 -22.60 12.24 15.75
C ALA A 119 -22.02 11.96 14.36
N VAL A 120 -20.85 11.29 14.30
CA VAL A 120 -20.15 10.90 13.07
C VAL A 120 -19.93 9.40 12.98
N TRP A 121 -20.55 8.60 13.87
CA TRP A 121 -20.42 7.15 13.86
C TRP A 121 -21.12 6.52 12.65
N ASP A 122 -22.39 6.87 12.44
CA ASP A 122 -23.16 6.47 11.27
C ASP A 122 -23.17 7.59 10.23
N ARG A 123 -23.07 7.25 8.94
CA ARG A 123 -23.21 8.24 7.85
C ARG A 123 -24.53 9.03 7.91
N GLY A 124 -25.62 8.46 8.44
CA GLY A 124 -26.93 9.11 8.40
C GLY A 124 -27.30 9.52 6.97
N SER A 125 -27.74 10.75 6.74
CA SER A 125 -27.94 11.34 5.39
C SER A 125 -26.81 12.30 4.97
N ALA A 126 -25.68 12.31 5.69
CA ALA A 126 -24.58 13.21 5.39
C ALA A 126 -23.90 12.84 4.05
N PRO A 127 -23.48 13.84 3.26
CA PRO A 127 -22.60 13.63 2.13
C PRO A 127 -21.31 12.92 2.57
N VAL A 128 -20.76 12.06 1.71
CA VAL A 128 -19.55 11.29 2.04
C VAL A 128 -18.39 12.21 2.42
N GLN A 129 -18.18 13.27 1.65
CA GLN A 129 -17.09 14.21 1.91
C GLN A 129 -17.20 14.82 3.32
N HIS A 130 -18.39 15.30 3.69
CA HIS A 130 -18.62 15.91 5.01
C HIS A 130 -18.35 14.91 6.16
N LEU A 131 -18.85 13.68 6.03
CA LEU A 131 -18.64 12.63 7.03
C LEU A 131 -17.14 12.32 7.22
N THR A 132 -16.43 12.12 6.11
CA THR A 132 -15.01 11.75 6.14
C THR A 132 -14.14 12.87 6.71
N GLU A 133 -14.39 14.13 6.35
CA GLU A 133 -13.73 15.31 6.92
C GLU A 133 -14.01 15.44 8.43
N ALA A 134 -15.26 15.26 8.85
CA ALA A 134 -15.64 15.34 10.26
C ALA A 134 -14.97 14.25 11.10
N ARG A 135 -14.86 13.02 10.58
CA ARG A 135 -14.14 11.93 11.25
C ARG A 135 -12.63 12.19 11.31
N VAL A 136 -12.03 12.72 10.25
CA VAL A 136 -10.61 13.12 10.26
C VAL A 136 -10.36 14.18 11.32
N ALA A 137 -11.23 15.18 11.43
CA ALA A 137 -11.14 16.21 12.46
C ALA A 137 -11.28 15.62 13.87
N ALA A 138 -12.25 14.73 14.09
CA ALA A 138 -12.47 14.09 15.38
C ALA A 138 -11.33 13.14 15.79
N LEU A 139 -10.59 12.58 14.82
CA LEU A 139 -9.52 11.60 15.03
C LEU A 139 -8.12 12.13 14.71
N SER A 140 -7.94 13.45 14.69
CA SER A 140 -6.69 14.10 14.29
C SER A 140 -5.49 13.77 15.20
N MET A 141 -5.74 13.19 16.38
CA MET A 141 -4.70 12.72 17.30
C MET A 141 -4.11 11.36 16.93
N PHE A 142 -4.70 10.68 15.95
CA PHE A 142 -4.21 9.43 15.38
C PHE A 142 -3.52 9.69 14.05
N GLN A 143 -2.56 8.84 13.73
CA GLN A 143 -1.91 8.85 12.44
C GLN A 143 -2.87 8.27 11.39
N GLN A 144 -3.30 9.11 10.45
CA GLN A 144 -4.23 8.69 9.39
C GLN A 144 -3.53 7.88 8.28
N ARG A 145 -2.23 8.07 8.08
CA ARG A 145 -1.46 7.51 6.95
C ARG A 145 -0.17 6.91 7.45
N THR A 146 0.07 5.66 7.12
CA THR A 146 1.29 4.95 7.48
C THR A 146 2.17 4.75 6.25
N VAL A 147 3.49 4.71 6.45
CA VAL A 147 4.43 4.40 5.37
C VAL A 147 4.16 3.00 4.79
N PRO A 148 3.97 1.94 5.61
CA PRO A 148 3.62 0.61 5.11
C PRO A 148 2.43 0.59 4.15
N ASP A 149 1.31 1.25 4.49
CA ASP A 149 0.11 1.26 3.65
C ASP A 149 0.38 1.89 2.28
N MET A 150 1.13 2.99 2.25
CA MET A 150 1.48 3.68 1.01
C MET A 150 2.44 2.89 0.13
N VAL A 151 3.40 2.24 0.76
CA VAL A 151 4.38 1.39 0.07
C VAL A 151 3.70 0.17 -0.54
N GLU A 152 2.85 -0.51 0.22
CA GLU A 152 2.11 -1.68 -0.26
C GLU A 152 1.19 -1.36 -1.44
N LEU A 153 0.42 -0.27 -1.35
CA LEU A 153 -0.44 0.14 -2.45
C LEU A 153 0.35 0.65 -3.65
N CYS A 154 1.55 1.20 -3.45
CA CYS A 154 2.46 1.52 -4.56
C CYS A 154 2.88 0.27 -5.34
N LEU A 155 3.14 -0.86 -4.66
CA LEU A 155 3.41 -2.15 -5.33
C LEU A 155 2.22 -2.55 -6.22
N VAL A 156 1.00 -2.42 -5.69
CA VAL A 156 -0.24 -2.72 -6.43
C VAL A 156 -0.42 -1.79 -7.63
N ALA A 157 -0.20 -0.49 -7.47
CA ALA A 157 -0.25 0.50 -8.56
C ALA A 157 0.71 0.13 -9.70
N ASN A 158 1.92 -0.27 -9.33
CA ASN A 158 3.00 -0.66 -10.24
C ASN A 158 2.72 -1.96 -10.99
N ALA A 159 1.81 -2.81 -10.51
CA ALA A 159 1.48 -4.11 -11.10
C ALA A 159 0.08 -4.20 -11.73
N CYS A 160 -0.87 -3.35 -11.32
CA CYS A 160 -2.29 -3.51 -11.66
C CYS A 160 -2.85 -2.42 -12.59
N ASP A 161 -2.04 -1.49 -13.10
CA ASP A 161 -2.53 -0.36 -13.90
C ASP A 161 -3.65 0.40 -13.17
N LEU A 162 -3.35 0.77 -11.92
CA LEU A 162 -4.20 1.58 -11.04
C LEU A 162 -3.35 2.76 -10.54
N ALA A 163 -4.00 3.82 -10.08
CA ALA A 163 -3.31 5.05 -9.65
C ALA A 163 -3.87 5.62 -8.34
N PRO A 164 -3.05 6.31 -7.52
CA PRO A 164 -3.58 7.16 -6.45
C PRO A 164 -4.52 8.22 -7.03
N ASP A 165 -5.71 8.39 -6.47
CA ASP A 165 -6.59 9.51 -6.82
C ASP A 165 -6.03 10.86 -6.32
N CYS A 166 -5.27 10.81 -5.22
CA CYS A 166 -4.47 11.94 -4.73
C CYS A 166 -3.13 11.47 -4.10
N PRO A 167 -2.08 12.33 -4.05
CA PRO A 167 -0.74 11.91 -3.64
C PRO A 167 -0.63 11.33 -2.23
N PHE A 168 -1.53 11.72 -1.32
CA PHE A 168 -1.52 11.27 0.07
C PHE A 168 -2.53 10.16 0.35
N PHE A 169 -3.28 9.71 -0.67
CA PHE A 169 -4.52 8.98 -0.50
C PHE A 169 -5.58 9.74 0.31
N HIS A 170 -6.85 9.40 0.07
CA HIS A 170 -7.95 9.89 0.89
C HIS A 170 -7.83 9.35 2.32
N ALA A 171 -7.45 8.07 2.46
CA ALA A 171 -7.24 7.39 3.73
C ALA A 171 -8.38 7.60 4.76
N PRO A 172 -9.67 7.48 4.37
CA PRO A 172 -10.78 7.84 5.23
C PRO A 172 -10.88 6.92 6.45
N PHE A 173 -11.41 7.46 7.54
CA PHE A 173 -11.94 6.66 8.64
C PHE A 173 -13.35 6.19 8.26
N ALA A 174 -13.54 4.88 8.11
CA ALA A 174 -14.79 4.34 7.63
C ALA A 174 -15.14 3.00 8.23
N ARG A 175 -16.44 2.75 8.33
CA ARG A 175 -16.96 1.42 8.68
C ARG A 175 -17.05 0.56 7.42
N THR A 176 -16.93 -0.76 7.57
CA THR A 176 -16.96 -1.71 6.46
C THR A 176 -18.16 -1.49 5.52
N ILE A 177 -19.33 -1.25 6.10
CA ILE A 177 -20.60 -1.07 5.37
C ILE A 177 -20.69 0.23 4.54
N GLU A 178 -19.75 1.16 4.72
CA GLU A 178 -19.74 2.46 4.05
C GLU A 178 -18.70 2.52 2.92
N ILE A 179 -17.80 1.53 2.82
CA ILE A 179 -16.65 1.57 1.92
C ILE A 179 -17.09 1.66 0.45
N ALA A 180 -18.17 0.97 0.07
CA ALA A 180 -18.69 1.02 -1.31
C ALA A 180 -19.23 2.41 -1.70
N ASP A 181 -19.76 3.17 -0.73
CA ASP A 181 -20.17 4.56 -0.95
C ASP A 181 -18.97 5.49 -0.99
N ILE A 182 -18.05 5.35 -0.02
CA ILE A 182 -16.93 6.27 0.15
C ILE A 182 -15.99 6.26 -1.06
N PHE A 183 -15.72 5.07 -1.60
CA PHE A 183 -14.90 4.91 -2.79
C PHE A 183 -15.73 4.78 -4.08
N ALA A 184 -16.92 5.38 -4.11
CA ALA A 184 -17.61 5.70 -5.36
C ALA A 184 -17.01 6.97 -6.00
N LEU A 185 -17.45 7.29 -7.22
CA LEU A 185 -17.09 8.54 -7.89
C LEU A 185 -17.82 9.73 -7.26
N GLN A 186 -17.24 10.93 -7.39
CA GLN A 186 -17.85 12.17 -6.88
C GLN A 186 -19.24 12.45 -7.45
N GLU A 187 -19.51 12.05 -8.70
CA GLU A 187 -20.84 12.13 -9.32
C GLU A 187 -21.91 11.27 -8.60
N ASP A 188 -21.48 10.32 -7.77
CA ASP A 188 -22.30 9.38 -7.02
C ASP A 188 -22.23 9.61 -5.49
N ASP A 189 -21.83 10.81 -5.05
CA ASP A 189 -21.56 11.15 -3.65
C ASP A 189 -20.47 10.27 -3.02
N GLY A 190 -19.41 9.96 -3.78
CA GLY A 190 -18.17 9.35 -3.29
C GLY A 190 -16.98 10.31 -3.28
N LEU A 191 -15.78 9.81 -2.93
CA LEU A 191 -14.56 10.63 -2.85
C LEU A 191 -13.78 10.71 -4.17
N LEU A 192 -13.89 9.69 -5.04
CA LEU A 192 -12.96 9.49 -6.15
C LEU A 192 -13.27 10.41 -7.32
N ARG A 193 -12.23 11.01 -7.92
CA ARG A 193 -12.36 11.85 -9.12
C ARG A 193 -12.46 11.01 -10.39
N SER A 194 -11.81 9.85 -10.39
CA SER A 194 -11.80 8.92 -11.53
C SER A 194 -11.80 7.47 -11.07
N ALA A 195 -12.27 6.58 -11.95
CA ALA A 195 -12.16 5.13 -11.77
C ALA A 195 -10.69 4.67 -11.92
N GLY A 196 -10.40 3.44 -11.52
CA GLY A 196 -9.04 2.88 -11.53
C GLY A 196 -8.17 3.39 -10.37
N ALA A 197 -8.79 3.77 -9.26
CA ALA A 197 -8.08 4.31 -8.10
C ALA A 197 -7.50 3.23 -7.18
N ILE A 198 -6.45 3.58 -6.43
CA ILE A 198 -6.02 2.86 -5.23
C ILE A 198 -6.09 3.74 -3.99
N ASP A 199 -6.51 3.16 -2.87
CA ASP A 199 -6.60 3.87 -1.58
C ASP A 199 -6.60 2.90 -0.39
N VAL A 200 -6.52 3.44 0.83
CA VAL A 200 -6.52 2.70 2.10
C VAL A 200 -7.71 3.14 2.95
N VAL A 201 -8.27 2.25 3.76
CA VAL A 201 -9.29 2.61 4.76
C VAL A 201 -8.75 2.44 6.18
N ASN A 202 -8.93 3.45 7.02
CA ASN A 202 -8.75 3.33 8.47
C ASN A 202 -10.06 2.77 9.06
N LEU A 203 -10.08 1.48 9.38
CA LEU A 203 -11.31 0.79 9.71
C LEU A 203 -11.88 1.24 11.06
N LEU A 204 -13.05 1.85 11.05
CA LEU A 204 -13.87 2.05 12.25
C LEU A 204 -14.75 0.83 12.47
N ARG A 205 -14.74 0.30 13.69
CA ARG A 205 -15.66 -0.78 14.08
C ARG A 205 -15.94 -0.77 15.58
N ARG A 206 -16.99 -1.45 15.99
CA ARG A 206 -17.20 -1.84 17.39
C ARG A 206 -16.50 -3.17 17.70
N SER A 207 -16.39 -3.50 18.98
CA SER A 207 -15.76 -4.75 19.44
C SER A 207 -16.50 -6.01 18.98
N ASP A 208 -17.81 -5.91 18.72
CA ASP A 208 -18.70 -6.97 18.25
C ASP A 208 -18.83 -7.05 16.72
N GLU A 209 -18.22 -6.11 15.98
CA GLU A 209 -18.17 -6.11 14.53
C GLU A 209 -16.90 -6.83 14.03
N ALA A 210 -17.01 -7.49 12.87
CA ALA A 210 -15.88 -8.16 12.24
C ALA A 210 -14.78 -7.16 11.86
N SER A 211 -13.53 -7.56 12.13
CA SER A 211 -12.36 -6.82 11.68
C SER A 211 -12.16 -6.95 10.17
N LEU A 212 -11.60 -5.89 9.57
CA LEU A 212 -11.04 -5.90 8.23
C LEU A 212 -9.50 -5.80 8.28
N ALA A 213 -8.87 -5.77 9.47
CA ALA A 213 -7.43 -5.64 9.62
C ALA A 213 -6.70 -6.77 8.88
N GLY A 214 -5.80 -6.39 7.97
CA GLY A 214 -5.13 -7.34 7.06
C GLY A 214 -5.96 -7.72 5.83
N GLY A 215 -7.14 -7.13 5.67
CA GLY A 215 -8.06 -7.37 4.57
C GLY A 215 -7.83 -6.46 3.37
N VAL A 216 -8.37 -6.87 2.23
CA VAL A 216 -8.25 -6.19 0.93
C VAL A 216 -9.62 -6.16 0.24
N PHE A 217 -9.85 -5.16 -0.59
CA PHE A 217 -11.14 -4.96 -1.25
C PHE A 217 -11.00 -4.37 -2.65
N VAL A 218 -12.02 -4.60 -3.45
CA VAL A 218 -12.27 -3.88 -4.70
C VAL A 218 -13.68 -3.29 -4.67
N ILE A 219 -13.79 -2.07 -5.17
CA ILE A 219 -15.07 -1.45 -5.51
C ILE A 219 -15.31 -1.64 -7.00
N VAL A 220 -16.45 -2.22 -7.33
CA VAL A 220 -16.83 -2.53 -8.70
C VAL A 220 -18.08 -1.76 -9.10
N ARG A 221 -18.21 -1.45 -10.40
CA ARG A 221 -19.40 -0.83 -10.97
C ARG A 221 -20.59 -1.78 -10.97
N CYS A 222 -21.77 -1.24 -10.70
CA CYS A 222 -23.03 -1.96 -10.80
C CYS A 222 -23.73 -1.71 -12.13
N GLU A 223 -23.46 -2.52 -13.16
CA GLU A 223 -24.07 -2.33 -14.49
C GLU A 223 -25.52 -2.84 -14.59
N ASP A 224 -25.87 -3.94 -13.91
CA ASP A 224 -27.24 -4.45 -13.83
C ASP A 224 -27.84 -4.26 -12.43
N ALA A 225 -28.66 -3.23 -12.28
CA ALA A 225 -29.28 -2.87 -11.01
C ALA A 225 -30.10 -4.02 -10.38
N LYS A 226 -30.72 -4.88 -11.19
CA LYS A 226 -31.53 -6.01 -10.68
C LYS A 226 -30.64 -7.08 -10.06
N SER A 227 -29.55 -7.46 -10.71
CA SER A 227 -28.57 -8.41 -10.15
C SER A 227 -27.96 -7.88 -8.87
N TRP A 228 -27.60 -6.59 -8.82
CA TRP A 228 -27.03 -5.99 -7.62
C TRP A 228 -28.02 -5.85 -6.47
N GLU A 229 -29.32 -5.70 -6.74
CA GLU A 229 -30.35 -5.80 -5.70
C GLU A 229 -30.44 -7.22 -5.12
N VAL A 230 -30.34 -8.25 -5.95
CA VAL A 230 -30.27 -9.65 -5.49
C VAL A 230 -29.00 -9.88 -4.64
N LEU A 231 -27.86 -9.33 -5.03
CA LEU A 231 -26.62 -9.44 -4.26
C LEU A 231 -26.69 -8.65 -2.95
N ARG A 232 -27.30 -7.45 -2.94
CA ARG A 232 -27.58 -6.69 -1.71
C ARG A 232 -28.43 -7.52 -0.74
N ALA A 233 -29.48 -8.18 -1.21
CA ALA A 233 -30.31 -9.06 -0.38
C ALA A 233 -29.55 -10.30 0.17
N LYS A 234 -28.42 -10.67 -0.44
CA LYS A 234 -27.50 -11.72 0.03
C LYS A 234 -26.40 -11.20 0.96
N GLY A 235 -26.44 -9.91 1.33
CA GLY A 235 -25.48 -9.30 2.25
C GLY A 235 -24.25 -8.70 1.58
N HIS A 236 -24.20 -8.58 0.26
CA HIS A 236 -23.16 -7.79 -0.39
C HIS A 236 -23.30 -6.32 -0.02
N ILE A 237 -22.17 -5.67 0.21
CA ILE A 237 -22.10 -4.24 0.51
C ILE A 237 -22.23 -3.49 -0.82
N VAL A 238 -23.44 -3.03 -1.12
CA VAL A 238 -23.75 -2.22 -2.29
C VAL A 238 -24.01 -0.80 -1.82
N SER A 239 -23.38 0.18 -2.47
CA SER A 239 -23.55 1.60 -2.13
C SER A 239 -25.01 2.02 -2.19
N ARG A 240 -25.36 3.10 -1.49
CA ARG A 240 -26.73 3.61 -1.42
C ARG A 240 -27.26 4.08 -2.76
N SER A 241 -26.38 4.58 -3.64
CA SER A 241 -26.73 4.93 -5.02
C SER A 241 -27.04 3.69 -5.86
N GLY A 242 -26.61 2.50 -5.43
CA GLY A 242 -26.73 1.25 -6.17
C GLY A 242 -25.77 1.15 -7.36
N LYS A 243 -24.86 2.12 -7.53
CA LYS A 243 -23.95 2.20 -8.69
C LYS A 243 -22.60 1.53 -8.45
N THR A 244 -22.27 1.22 -7.21
CA THR A 244 -21.02 0.55 -6.82
C THR A 244 -21.26 -0.51 -5.76
N ALA A 245 -20.38 -1.50 -5.68
CA ALA A 245 -20.39 -2.49 -4.63
C ALA A 245 -18.98 -2.93 -4.24
N MET A 246 -18.82 -3.39 -3.01
CA MET A 246 -17.57 -3.89 -2.48
C MET A 246 -17.52 -5.42 -2.54
N ILE A 247 -16.41 -5.94 -3.06
CA ILE A 247 -16.02 -7.34 -2.92
C ILE A 247 -14.69 -7.36 -2.17
N TYR A 248 -14.56 -8.23 -1.17
CA TYR A 248 -13.46 -8.15 -0.24
C TYR A 248 -13.04 -9.50 0.32
N ARG A 249 -11.78 -9.54 0.75
CA ARG A 249 -11.21 -10.57 1.59
C ARG A 249 -10.97 -9.97 2.97
N PRO A 250 -11.70 -10.40 4.02
CA PRO A 250 -11.74 -9.68 5.28
C PRO A 250 -10.45 -9.78 6.11
N SER A 251 -9.63 -10.80 5.87
CA SER A 251 -8.46 -11.08 6.69
C SER A 251 -7.39 -11.81 5.89
N HIS A 252 -6.23 -11.96 6.51
CA HIS A 252 -5.12 -12.78 6.04
C HIS A 252 -4.53 -13.63 7.17
N LEU A 253 -3.78 -14.67 6.82
CA LEU A 253 -3.12 -15.60 7.74
C LEU A 253 -1.60 -15.36 7.78
N LEU A 254 -1.15 -14.18 7.33
CA LEU A 254 0.26 -13.78 7.31
C LEU A 254 1.12 -14.84 6.62
N GLY A 255 2.33 -15.09 7.13
CA GLY A 255 3.29 -16.02 6.55
C GLY A 255 2.79 -17.47 6.38
N VAL A 256 1.68 -17.87 6.99
CA VAL A 256 1.09 -19.20 6.76
C VAL A 256 0.66 -19.37 5.30
N GLU A 257 0.21 -18.29 4.64
CA GLU A 257 -0.24 -18.35 3.24
C GLU A 257 0.93 -18.43 2.25
N SER A 258 2.15 -18.07 2.66
CA SER A 258 3.34 -18.04 1.79
C SER A 258 3.62 -19.39 1.11
N ALA A 259 3.19 -20.50 1.72
CA ALA A 259 3.30 -21.83 1.13
C ALA A 259 2.63 -21.92 -0.26
N THR A 260 1.50 -21.23 -0.45
CA THR A 260 0.79 -21.22 -1.74
C THR A 260 1.59 -20.50 -2.83
N THR A 261 2.21 -19.37 -2.49
CA THR A 261 3.15 -18.65 -3.36
C THR A 261 4.35 -19.53 -3.72
N MET A 262 4.93 -20.21 -2.74
CA MET A 262 6.10 -21.06 -2.96
C MET A 262 5.79 -22.21 -3.92
N LEU A 263 4.65 -22.89 -3.72
CA LEU A 263 4.22 -23.99 -4.59
C LEU A 263 3.95 -23.51 -6.02
N ARG A 264 3.26 -22.38 -6.20
CA ARG A 264 3.01 -21.81 -7.54
C ARG A 264 4.30 -21.38 -8.23
N ALA A 265 5.21 -20.74 -7.51
CA ALA A 265 6.47 -20.28 -8.08
C ALA A 265 7.38 -21.45 -8.50
N THR A 266 7.51 -22.48 -7.65
CA THR A 266 8.46 -23.59 -7.86
C THR A 266 7.91 -24.73 -8.70
N LEU A 267 6.60 -25.02 -8.64
CA LEU A 267 5.99 -26.11 -9.40
C LEU A 267 5.39 -25.65 -10.72
N GLU A 268 4.85 -24.43 -10.79
CA GLU A 268 4.14 -23.92 -11.97
C GLU A 268 4.89 -22.80 -12.69
N GLY A 269 5.98 -22.27 -12.10
CA GLY A 269 6.70 -21.13 -12.65
C GLY A 269 5.86 -19.83 -12.64
N GLN A 270 4.89 -19.72 -11.73
CA GLN A 270 3.95 -18.60 -11.67
C GLN A 270 4.15 -17.72 -10.44
N SER A 271 4.07 -16.41 -10.64
CA SER A 271 3.99 -15.44 -9.54
C SER A 271 2.56 -15.37 -8.97
N SER A 272 2.45 -15.05 -7.68
CA SER A 272 1.18 -14.64 -7.06
C SER A 272 0.76 -13.23 -7.48
N GLY A 273 1.65 -12.44 -8.09
CA GLY A 273 1.36 -11.13 -8.67
C GLY A 273 1.28 -11.15 -10.22
N PRO A 274 0.86 -10.02 -10.84
CA PRO A 274 0.80 -9.85 -12.28
C PRO A 274 2.20 -9.86 -12.92
N SER A 275 2.28 -10.19 -14.22
CA SER A 275 3.55 -10.22 -14.95
C SER A 275 4.05 -8.84 -15.40
N ASP A 276 3.17 -7.86 -15.60
CA ASP A 276 3.53 -6.50 -16.05
C ASP A 276 3.82 -5.57 -14.87
N VAL A 277 4.89 -5.85 -14.13
CA VAL A 277 5.36 -4.98 -13.04
C VAL A 277 6.27 -3.89 -13.60
N ARG A 278 5.89 -2.62 -13.42
CA ARG A 278 6.64 -1.44 -13.91
C ARG A 278 6.74 -0.36 -12.83
N PRO A 279 7.81 0.44 -12.80
CA PRO A 279 7.91 1.58 -11.90
C PRO A 279 7.02 2.73 -12.41
N ARG A 280 5.72 2.68 -12.13
CA ARG A 280 4.74 3.72 -12.51
C ARG A 280 4.69 4.82 -11.46
N PHE A 281 4.83 4.45 -10.19
CA PHE A 281 4.78 5.33 -9.04
C PHE A 281 5.94 5.03 -8.06
N ASP A 282 6.32 6.07 -7.32
CA ASP A 282 7.23 6.03 -6.18
C ASP A 282 6.54 6.57 -4.93
N VAL A 283 6.84 6.01 -3.77
CA VAL A 283 6.58 6.67 -2.49
C VAL A 283 7.81 7.50 -2.13
N VAL A 284 7.63 8.79 -1.86
CA VAL A 284 8.69 9.76 -1.54
C VAL A 284 8.43 10.40 -0.18
N GLY A 285 9.43 11.09 0.37
CA GLY A 285 9.32 11.78 1.67
C GLY A 285 9.00 13.27 1.53
N ILE A 286 8.01 13.75 2.31
CA ILE A 286 7.75 15.17 2.54
C ILE A 286 7.88 15.51 4.02
N THR A 287 8.59 16.58 4.35
CA THR A 287 8.80 16.98 5.75
C THR A 287 7.50 17.48 6.40
N GLN A 288 7.22 17.04 7.62
CA GLN A 288 6.11 17.56 8.45
C GLN A 288 6.59 18.65 9.42
N LYS A 289 7.90 18.70 9.69
CA LYS A 289 8.56 19.70 10.52
C LYS A 289 9.85 20.15 9.85
N THR A 290 10.39 21.30 10.26
CA THR A 290 11.70 21.72 9.77
C THR A 290 12.79 20.77 10.27
N LEU A 291 13.58 20.22 9.35
CA LEU A 291 14.73 19.36 9.63
C LEU A 291 16.02 20.13 9.29
N GLN A 292 16.99 20.13 10.20
CA GLN A 292 18.22 20.90 10.02
C GLN A 292 19.22 20.17 9.13
N ALA A 293 20.10 20.91 8.44
CA ALA A 293 21.30 20.32 7.84
C ALA A 293 22.10 19.52 8.89
N GLY A 294 22.70 18.41 8.50
CA GLY A 294 23.35 17.44 9.36
C GLY A 294 22.38 16.42 10.01
N THR A 295 21.07 16.54 9.82
CA THR A 295 20.11 15.56 10.37
C THR A 295 20.28 14.23 9.65
N ARG A 296 20.56 13.17 10.42
CA ARG A 296 20.60 11.79 9.92
C ARG A 296 19.20 11.21 9.85
N LEU A 297 18.82 10.75 8.66
CA LEU A 297 17.54 10.11 8.42
C LEU A 297 17.67 8.60 8.68
N ALA A 298 16.75 8.04 9.45
CA ALA A 298 16.75 6.62 9.77
C ALA A 298 15.31 6.09 9.79
N ALA A 299 15.07 5.06 8.98
CA ALA A 299 13.81 4.31 9.00
C ALA A 299 13.84 3.34 10.19
N LEU A 300 13.11 3.65 11.25
CA LEU A 300 13.15 2.94 12.53
C LEU A 300 11.80 2.29 12.89
N GLY A 301 11.82 1.37 13.85
CA GLY A 301 10.64 0.68 14.35
C GLY A 301 10.06 -0.35 13.37
N HIS A 302 8.92 -0.94 13.75
CA HIS A 302 8.22 -1.96 12.95
C HIS A 302 7.76 -1.41 11.58
N HIS A 303 7.30 -0.17 11.53
CA HIS A 303 6.78 0.46 10.30
C HIS A 303 7.86 1.16 9.45
N ARG A 304 9.13 1.10 9.87
CA ARG A 304 10.26 1.70 9.14
C ARG A 304 10.02 3.18 8.80
N GLU A 305 9.49 3.94 9.75
CA GLU A 305 9.18 5.36 9.57
C GLU A 305 10.41 6.24 9.85
N ILE A 306 10.48 7.37 9.18
CA ILE A 306 11.49 8.41 9.40
C ILE A 306 10.83 9.59 10.11
N ASP A 307 11.36 9.93 11.30
CA ASP A 307 10.80 11.00 12.13
C ASP A 307 10.70 12.34 11.38
N GLY A 308 9.51 12.93 11.41
CA GLY A 308 9.22 14.19 10.75
C GLY A 308 9.09 14.13 9.23
N ILE A 309 9.03 12.95 8.61
CA ILE A 309 8.85 12.77 7.18
C ILE A 309 7.63 11.89 6.89
N ALA A 310 6.61 12.47 6.27
CA ALA A 310 5.45 11.76 5.79
C ALA A 310 5.68 11.11 4.40
N PRO A 311 5.06 9.96 4.13
CA PRO A 311 5.02 9.37 2.81
C PRO A 311 4.09 10.16 1.86
N MET A 312 4.44 10.20 0.58
CA MET A 312 3.63 10.75 -0.51
C MET A 312 3.87 9.95 -1.79
N THR A 313 2.82 9.55 -2.49
CA THR A 313 2.92 8.81 -3.76
C THR A 313 2.98 9.79 -4.94
N VAL A 314 3.94 9.61 -5.83
CA VAL A 314 4.14 10.43 -7.03
C VAL A 314 4.42 9.54 -8.24
N PRO A 315 4.17 10.00 -9.48
CA PRO A 315 4.66 9.30 -10.67
C PRO A 315 6.16 9.04 -10.56
N ALA A 316 6.59 7.84 -10.90
CA ALA A 316 7.99 7.45 -10.78
C ALA A 316 8.85 8.28 -11.73
N ARG A 317 10.00 8.73 -11.23
CA ARG A 317 10.99 9.50 -12.00
C ARG A 317 12.38 8.94 -11.77
N ALA A 318 13.27 9.19 -12.72
CA ALA A 318 14.65 8.78 -12.53
C ALA A 318 15.24 9.51 -11.31
N HIS A 319 16.06 8.82 -10.53
CA HIS A 319 16.75 9.37 -9.36
C HIS A 319 17.89 10.31 -9.81
N ARG A 320 17.53 11.49 -10.28
CA ARG A 320 18.41 12.52 -10.85
C ARG A 320 18.25 13.84 -10.09
N SER A 321 19.10 14.80 -10.41
CA SER A 321 19.05 16.12 -9.80
C SER A 321 17.71 16.80 -10.07
N GLY A 322 17.10 17.39 -9.04
CA GLY A 322 15.79 18.04 -9.04
C GLY A 322 14.63 17.09 -8.79
N ASN A 323 14.85 15.77 -8.83
CA ASN A 323 13.77 14.80 -8.68
C ASN A 323 13.62 14.33 -7.22
N PRO A 324 12.39 14.00 -6.79
CA PRO A 324 12.15 13.39 -5.48
C PRO A 324 12.96 12.12 -5.26
N THR A 325 13.43 11.90 -4.04
CA THR A 325 14.08 10.64 -3.66
C THR A 325 13.03 9.67 -3.08
N PRO A 326 12.96 8.43 -3.59
CA PRO A 326 12.14 7.37 -3.01
C PRO A 326 12.38 7.17 -1.50
N TYR A 327 11.31 6.95 -0.74
CA TYR A 327 11.29 7.04 0.72
C TYR A 327 12.36 6.19 1.41
N TYR A 328 12.52 4.93 1.01
CA TYR A 328 13.51 4.05 1.65
C TYR A 328 14.95 4.29 1.23
N LEU A 329 15.20 5.06 0.17
CA LEU A 329 16.55 5.57 -0.14
C LEU A 329 16.95 6.74 0.76
N LEU A 330 16.00 7.34 1.50
CA LEU A 330 16.31 8.36 2.51
C LEU A 330 17.00 7.75 3.73
N SER A 331 16.69 6.49 4.07
CA SER A 331 17.22 5.84 5.27
C SER A 331 18.74 5.69 5.19
N GLY A 332 19.44 6.12 6.25
CA GLY A 332 20.90 6.11 6.32
C GLY A 332 21.57 7.35 5.72
N CYS A 333 20.84 8.20 5.00
CA CYS A 333 21.37 9.45 4.46
C CYS A 333 21.43 10.56 5.52
N GLU A 334 22.24 11.58 5.24
CA GLU A 334 22.28 12.83 6.00
C GLU A 334 21.75 13.97 5.13
N LEU A 335 20.94 14.86 5.71
CA LEU A 335 20.52 16.09 5.04
C LEU A 335 21.69 17.06 4.95
N ASN A 336 22.07 17.48 3.74
CA ASN A 336 23.14 18.49 3.57
C ASN A 336 22.60 19.94 3.56
N VAL A 337 21.28 20.12 3.59
CA VAL A 337 20.57 21.40 3.67
C VAL A 337 19.44 21.35 4.69
N THR A 338 19.09 22.50 5.27
CA THR A 338 17.89 22.61 6.13
C THR A 338 16.63 22.54 5.27
N ALA A 339 15.78 21.56 5.55
CA ALA A 339 14.50 21.35 4.88
C ALA A 339 13.36 21.94 5.73
N LYS A 340 12.63 22.95 5.23
CA LYS A 340 11.46 23.50 5.92
C LYS A 340 10.31 22.49 5.93
N SER A 341 9.34 22.61 6.83
CA SER A 341 8.09 21.82 6.76
C SER A 341 7.41 21.99 5.38
N GLY A 342 6.87 20.90 4.83
CA GLY A 342 6.26 20.85 3.49
C GLY A 342 7.25 20.66 2.34
N THR A 343 8.53 20.38 2.62
CA THR A 343 9.56 20.17 1.58
C THR A 343 9.61 18.71 1.17
N ILE A 344 9.48 18.43 -0.14
CA ILE A 344 9.74 17.11 -0.71
C ILE A 344 11.26 16.92 -0.75
N ILE A 345 11.76 15.80 -0.23
CA ILE A 345 13.19 15.52 -0.21
C ILE A 345 13.66 15.08 -1.60
N THR A 346 14.57 15.85 -2.20
CA THR A 346 15.18 15.54 -3.49
C THR A 346 16.55 14.89 -3.33
N LYS A 347 17.14 14.42 -4.43
CA LYS A 347 18.47 13.79 -4.43
C LYS A 347 19.57 14.71 -3.91
N GLU A 348 19.58 15.98 -4.31
CA GLU A 348 20.64 16.93 -3.97
C GLU A 348 20.68 17.27 -2.48
N MET A 349 19.55 17.11 -1.78
CA MET A 349 19.44 17.39 -0.36
C MET A 349 20.13 16.36 0.52
N LEU A 350 20.62 15.26 -0.07
CA LEU A 350 21.09 14.07 0.64
C LEU A 350 22.56 13.78 0.35
N THR A 351 23.28 13.44 1.42
CA THR A 351 24.55 12.74 1.33
C THR A 351 24.29 11.24 1.45
N PHE A 352 24.44 10.52 0.33
CA PHE A 352 24.23 9.07 0.28
C PHE A 352 25.43 8.31 0.85
N GLN A 353 25.16 7.16 1.47
CA GLN A 353 26.21 6.25 1.92
C GLN A 353 26.92 5.62 0.72
N ALA A 354 28.25 5.56 0.80
CA ALA A 354 29.04 4.84 -0.20
C ALA A 354 28.67 3.35 -0.19
N GLY A 355 28.48 2.78 -1.39
CA GLY A 355 28.27 1.34 -1.54
C GLY A 355 26.85 0.83 -1.30
N SER A 356 25.82 1.70 -1.20
CA SER A 356 24.43 1.22 -1.15
C SER A 356 24.08 0.42 -2.42
N LYS A 357 23.75 -0.86 -2.22
CA LYS A 357 23.34 -1.74 -3.32
C LYS A 357 21.97 -1.36 -3.85
N LEU A 358 21.07 -0.95 -2.95
CA LEU A 358 19.72 -0.51 -3.29
C LEU A 358 19.75 0.70 -4.23
N LEU A 359 20.60 1.70 -3.94
CA LEU A 359 20.77 2.88 -4.79
C LEU A 359 21.35 2.50 -6.16
N ALA A 360 22.35 1.62 -6.22
CA ALA A 360 22.92 1.17 -7.48
C ALA A 360 21.88 0.48 -8.38
N LEU A 361 21.08 -0.43 -7.79
CA LEU A 361 20.00 -1.13 -8.49
C LEU A 361 18.87 -0.19 -8.89
N ARG A 362 18.55 0.83 -8.07
CA ARG A 362 17.58 1.86 -8.46
C ARG A 362 18.02 2.59 -9.72
N ASN A 363 19.27 3.06 -9.77
CA ASN A 363 19.79 3.74 -10.96
C ASN A 363 19.77 2.84 -12.21
N GLU A 364 20.01 1.54 -12.04
CA GLU A 364 19.88 0.57 -13.12
C GLU A 364 18.43 0.39 -13.58
N MET A 365 17.48 0.28 -12.64
CA MET A 365 16.05 0.22 -12.95
C MET A 365 15.60 1.46 -13.73
N ASP A 366 16.01 2.65 -13.29
CA ASP A 366 15.69 3.90 -13.97
C ASP A 366 16.20 3.91 -15.41
N ALA A 367 17.41 3.38 -15.64
CA ALA A 367 17.99 3.25 -16.98
C ALA A 367 17.26 2.21 -17.83
N HIS A 368 16.93 1.05 -17.26
CA HIS A 368 16.22 -0.03 -17.95
C HIS A 368 14.83 0.42 -18.45
N PHE A 369 14.08 1.11 -17.59
CA PHE A 369 12.74 1.61 -17.91
C PHE A 369 12.73 3.00 -18.55
N ALA A 370 13.91 3.58 -18.82
CA ALA A 370 14.08 4.90 -19.41
C ALA A 370 13.27 6.01 -18.69
N LEU A 371 13.28 6.00 -17.36
CA LEU A 371 12.57 6.99 -16.56
C LEU A 371 13.17 8.39 -16.77
N SER A 372 12.30 9.41 -16.77
CA SER A 372 12.63 10.82 -17.01
C SER A 372 13.03 11.59 -15.76
#